data_AF-A0AAD9DAE4-F1
#
_entry.id   AF-A0AAD9DAE4-F1
#
_cell.length_a   1.000
_cell.length_b   1.000
_cell.length_c   1.000
_cell.angle_alpha   90.00
_cell.angle_beta   90.00
_cell.angle_gamma   90.00
#
_symmetry.space_group_name_H-M   'P 1'
#
loop_
_entity.id
_entity.type
_entity.pdbx_description
1 polymer ?
#
loop_
_entity_poly.entity_id
_entity_poly.type
_entity_poly.pdbx_seq_one_letter_code
_entity_poly.pdbx_strand_id
1 'polypeptide(L)'
;MTAITSNLSRRSTPSSAKLEGKNVIKKRKIIGDSIVQRSVQSALDIHLTLRWWIILSTIAIINIGIWSYSCYLILYNNRKGEGNADGASPSSNENVNKHPYQRYHLFLSGVYVFVCAYRSFLPRIDLERYCLFDTRLSSIFLGRLAATIAEVSFAAQISLFLYHIGEVHDHVWTQRLALCLVPAIFTAQCFCWCGVVTLNHLYHAIEESIWAVSAFFISGAMGSLAYYQPESQHVGIVGMAMCMVFFVFMVTVDVPMYVKRWREGQQYMMKMRMSKDDEGKKKHMMYMNSFEGSIDAIERRVVTKSWHVWKEETVWLTMYFSTAVWLSLLLVHKSVQHW
;
A
#
# COMPACT_ATOMS: atom_id res chain seq x y z
N MET A 1 -0.93 -6.75 -99.13
CA MET A 1 -0.47 -7.96 -98.43
C MET A 1 0.10 -7.52 -97.08
N THR A 2 -0.74 -7.13 -96.10
CA THR A 2 -1.30 -7.96 -95.00
C THR A 2 -0.17 -8.59 -94.18
N ALA A 3 0.16 -8.13 -92.97
CA ALA A 3 -0.39 -8.50 -91.65
C ALA A 3 0.83 -8.59 -90.68
N ILE A 4 0.84 -8.48 -89.35
CA ILE A 4 -0.12 -8.19 -88.27
C ILE A 4 0.76 -7.87 -87.05
N THR A 5 0.36 -6.87 -86.28
CA THR A 5 0.84 -6.53 -84.94
C THR A 5 0.44 -7.59 -83.91
N SER A 6 1.40 -8.20 -83.20
CA SER A 6 1.11 -9.12 -82.09
C SER A 6 1.12 -8.36 -80.75
N ASN A 7 -0.04 -7.81 -80.41
CA ASN A 7 -0.35 -7.25 -79.09
C ASN A 7 -0.63 -8.42 -78.12
N LEU A 8 0.38 -8.82 -77.34
CA LEU A 8 0.20 -9.78 -76.25
C LEU A 8 -0.52 -9.11 -75.07
N SER A 9 -1.86 -9.16 -75.10
CA SER A 9 -2.66 -8.87 -73.91
C SER A 9 -2.37 -9.94 -72.84
N ARG A 10 -1.69 -9.54 -71.76
CA ARG A 10 -1.68 -10.29 -70.50
C ARG A 10 -3.09 -10.28 -69.94
N ARG A 11 -3.89 -11.30 -70.26
CA ARG A 11 -5.08 -11.65 -69.47
C ARG A 11 -4.60 -12.09 -68.08
N SER A 12 -4.74 -11.21 -67.09
CA SER A 12 -4.75 -11.62 -65.69
C SER A 12 -5.90 -12.61 -65.51
N THR A 13 -5.59 -13.85 -65.16
CA THR A 13 -6.60 -14.88 -64.90
C THR A 13 -7.49 -14.41 -63.75
N PRO A 14 -8.84 -14.46 -63.87
CA PRO A 14 -9.78 -13.98 -62.85
C PRO A 14 -9.69 -14.73 -61.50
N SER A 15 -8.89 -15.80 -61.42
CA SER A 15 -8.61 -16.59 -60.22
C SER A 15 -7.75 -15.83 -59.19
N SER A 16 -6.72 -15.07 -59.63
CA SER A 16 -5.79 -14.42 -58.70
C SER A 16 -6.44 -13.26 -57.94
N ALA A 17 -7.23 -12.42 -58.62
CA ALA A 17 -7.96 -11.31 -58.00
C ALA A 17 -9.02 -11.79 -56.97
N LYS A 18 -9.63 -12.96 -57.20
CA LYS A 18 -10.61 -13.56 -56.28
C LYS A 18 -9.97 -14.12 -55.02
N LEU A 19 -8.76 -14.69 -55.14
CA LEU A 19 -7.94 -15.17 -54.03
C LEU A 19 -7.38 -14.00 -53.19
N GLU A 20 -6.93 -12.94 -53.86
CA GLU A 20 -6.41 -11.74 -53.21
C GLU A 20 -7.51 -10.98 -52.43
N GLY A 21 -8.71 -10.85 -53.01
CA GLY A 21 -9.89 -10.30 -52.32
C GLY A 21 -10.30 -11.09 -51.07
N LYS A 22 -10.28 -12.44 -51.12
CA LYS A 22 -10.57 -13.30 -49.95
C LYS A 22 -9.53 -13.12 -48.84
N ASN A 23 -8.25 -12.99 -49.17
CA ASN A 23 -7.19 -12.76 -48.20
C ASN A 23 -7.30 -11.38 -47.54
N VAL A 24 -7.66 -10.34 -48.29
CA VAL A 24 -7.90 -8.99 -47.75
C VAL A 24 -9.10 -8.97 -46.80
N ILE A 25 -10.20 -9.65 -47.16
CA ILE A 25 -11.39 -9.77 -46.30
C ILE A 25 -11.07 -10.55 -45.01
N LYS A 26 -10.34 -11.67 -45.12
CA LYS A 26 -9.92 -12.45 -43.95
C LYS A 26 -9.00 -11.65 -43.04
N LYS A 27 -8.04 -10.90 -43.59
CA LYS A 27 -7.13 -10.03 -42.82
C LYS A 27 -7.88 -8.88 -42.14
N ARG A 28 -8.83 -8.22 -42.83
CA ARG A 28 -9.70 -7.20 -42.22
C ARG A 28 -10.56 -7.76 -41.10
N LYS A 29 -11.09 -8.97 -41.26
CA LYS A 29 -11.87 -9.66 -40.21
C LYS A 29 -11.01 -9.97 -38.99
N ILE A 30 -9.81 -10.53 -39.17
CA ILE A 30 -8.86 -10.80 -38.07
C ILE A 30 -8.47 -9.50 -37.35
N ILE A 31 -8.20 -8.42 -38.09
CA ILE A 31 -7.88 -7.12 -37.51
C ILE A 31 -9.09 -6.58 -36.73
N GLY A 32 -10.29 -6.64 -37.30
CA GLY A 32 -11.53 -6.23 -36.64
C GLY A 32 -11.80 -7.01 -35.35
N ASP A 33 -11.71 -8.34 -35.40
CA ASP A 33 -11.88 -9.22 -34.24
C ASP A 33 -10.83 -8.91 -33.16
N SER A 34 -9.58 -8.63 -33.55
CA SER A 34 -8.50 -8.25 -32.61
C SER A 34 -8.72 -6.88 -31.97
N ILE A 35 -9.30 -5.91 -32.69
CA ILE A 35 -9.64 -4.58 -32.16
C ILE A 35 -10.78 -4.70 -31.17
N VAL A 36 -11.82 -5.47 -31.51
CA VAL A 36 -12.98 -5.70 -30.64
C VAL A 36 -12.55 -6.44 -29.37
N GLN A 37 -11.72 -7.47 -29.47
CA GLN A 37 -11.18 -8.17 -28.31
C GLN A 37 -10.37 -7.23 -27.39
N ARG A 38 -9.52 -6.37 -27.95
CA ARG A 38 -8.78 -5.37 -27.16
C ARG A 38 -9.69 -4.34 -26.50
N SER A 39 -10.74 -3.88 -27.17
CA SER A 39 -11.69 -2.94 -26.57
C SER A 39 -12.50 -3.58 -25.44
N VAL A 40 -12.94 -4.83 -25.61
CA VAL A 40 -13.67 -5.57 -24.57
C VAL A 40 -12.77 -5.83 -23.37
N GLN A 41 -11.53 -6.25 -23.59
CA GLN A 41 -10.57 -6.47 -22.51
C GLN A 41 -10.25 -5.16 -21.76
N SER A 42 -10.04 -4.06 -22.48
CA SER A 42 -9.80 -2.74 -21.87
C SER A 42 -10.99 -2.30 -21.01
N ALA A 43 -12.22 -2.48 -21.50
CA ALA A 43 -13.42 -2.16 -20.71
C ALA A 43 -13.50 -3.02 -19.44
N LEU A 44 -13.23 -4.34 -19.55
CA LEU A 44 -13.23 -5.24 -18.41
C LEU A 44 -12.17 -4.84 -17.36
N ASP A 45 -10.96 -4.51 -17.80
CA ASP A 45 -9.87 -4.07 -16.93
C ASP A 45 -10.23 -2.79 -16.16
N ILE A 46 -10.86 -1.83 -16.84
CA ILE A 46 -11.37 -0.60 -16.21
C ILE A 46 -12.44 -0.94 -15.18
N HIS A 47 -13.41 -1.80 -15.53
CA HIS A 47 -14.48 -2.21 -14.61
C HIS A 47 -13.94 -2.90 -13.36
N LEU A 48 -12.96 -3.80 -13.49
CA LEU A 48 -12.33 -4.49 -12.35
C LEU A 48 -11.65 -3.49 -11.41
N THR A 49 -10.85 -2.58 -11.97
CA THR A 49 -10.15 -1.54 -11.22
C THR A 49 -11.12 -0.66 -10.46
N LEU A 50 -12.21 -0.21 -11.11
CA LEU A 50 -13.21 0.64 -10.48
C LEU A 50 -14.01 -0.10 -9.39
N ARG A 51 -14.33 -1.38 -9.59
CA ARG A 51 -15.00 -2.19 -8.56
C ARG A 51 -14.14 -2.33 -7.31
N TRP A 52 -12.86 -2.62 -7.48
CA TRP A 52 -11.91 -2.67 -6.37
C TRP A 52 -11.82 -1.31 -5.66
N TRP A 53 -11.70 -0.21 -6.41
CA TRP A 53 -11.67 1.13 -5.84
C TRP A 53 -12.93 1.48 -5.03
N ILE A 54 -14.12 1.10 -5.51
CA ILE A 54 -15.38 1.30 -4.77
C ILE A 54 -15.32 0.53 -3.45
N ILE A 55 -14.92 -0.74 -3.46
CA ILE A 55 -14.80 -1.56 -2.24
C ILE A 55 -13.85 -0.89 -1.25
N LEU A 56 -12.67 -0.45 -1.72
CA LEU A 56 -11.66 0.22 -0.90
C LEU A 56 -12.20 1.52 -0.28
N SER A 57 -12.92 2.30 -1.08
CA SER A 57 -13.55 3.56 -0.64
C SER A 57 -14.67 3.31 0.37
N THR A 58 -15.47 2.25 0.20
CA THR A 58 -16.49 1.85 1.15
C THR A 58 -15.87 1.44 2.49
N ILE A 59 -14.79 0.65 2.48
CA ILE A 59 -14.03 0.29 3.68
C ILE A 59 -13.54 1.55 4.40
N ALA A 60 -12.99 2.52 3.67
CA ALA A 60 -12.53 3.78 4.25
C ALA A 60 -13.65 4.55 4.97
N ILE A 61 -14.85 4.64 4.37
CA ILE A 61 -16.01 5.29 4.99
C ILE A 61 -16.42 4.55 6.27
N ILE A 62 -16.45 3.22 6.24
CA ILE A 62 -16.75 2.40 7.41
C ILE A 62 -15.73 2.65 8.52
N ASN A 63 -14.43 2.67 8.19
CA ASN A 63 -13.36 2.92 9.16
C ASN A 63 -13.49 4.31 9.81
N ILE A 64 -13.81 5.35 9.05
CA ILE A 64 -14.10 6.69 9.59
C ILE A 64 -15.29 6.64 10.54
N GLY A 65 -16.35 5.91 10.18
CA GLY A 65 -17.53 5.72 11.02
C GLY A 65 -17.19 5.04 12.35
N ILE A 66 -16.41 3.95 12.32
CA ILE A 66 -15.98 3.22 13.52
C ILE A 66 -15.10 4.12 14.40
N TRP A 67 -14.13 4.85 13.82
CA TRP A 67 -13.28 5.78 14.58
C TRP A 67 -14.11 6.91 15.22
N SER A 68 -15.05 7.49 14.47
CA SER A 68 -15.93 8.57 14.96
C SER A 68 -16.81 8.08 16.11
N TYR A 69 -17.33 6.86 16.00
CA TYR A 69 -18.09 6.21 17.07
C TYR A 69 -17.22 5.95 18.30
N SER A 70 -15.99 5.46 18.11
CA SER A 70 -15.02 5.24 19.19
C SER A 70 -14.68 6.54 19.91
N CYS A 71 -14.45 7.62 19.15
CA CYS A 71 -14.23 8.96 19.67
C CYS A 71 -15.43 9.45 20.49
N TYR A 72 -16.64 9.32 19.94
CA TYR A 72 -17.88 9.69 20.64
C TYR A 72 -18.03 8.94 21.96
N LEU A 73 -17.86 7.62 21.97
CA LEU A 73 -17.97 6.81 23.18
C LEU A 73 -16.98 7.24 24.27
N ILE A 74 -15.71 7.46 23.89
CA ILE A 74 -14.66 7.83 24.84
C ILE A 74 -14.93 9.24 25.41
N LEU A 75 -15.32 10.20 24.56
CA LEU A 75 -15.64 11.56 25.01
C LEU A 75 -16.92 11.60 25.86
N TYR A 76 -17.93 10.83 25.49
CA TYR A 76 -19.18 10.70 26.24
C TYR A 76 -18.94 10.13 27.64
N ASN A 77 -18.20 9.02 27.74
CA ASN A 77 -17.85 8.40 29.03
C ASN A 77 -17.01 9.34 29.90
N ASN A 78 -16.08 10.08 29.31
CA ASN A 78 -15.28 11.07 30.05
C ASN A 78 -16.13 12.18 30.66
N ARG A 79 -17.12 12.71 29.93
CA ARG A 79 -18.03 13.76 30.42
C ARG A 79 -18.98 13.26 31.50
N LYS A 80 -19.51 12.05 31.36
CA LYS A 80 -20.41 11.45 32.37
C LYS A 80 -19.69 11.18 33.69
N GLY A 81 -18.41 10.80 33.64
CA GLY A 81 -17.57 10.64 34.82
C GLY A 81 -17.27 11.95 35.56
N GLU A 82 -17.23 13.08 34.86
CA GLU A 82 -17.01 14.41 35.46
C GLU A 82 -18.30 14.96 36.09
N GLY A 83 -19.47 14.80 35.44
CA GLY A 83 -20.75 15.31 35.96
C GLY A 83 -21.31 14.57 37.19
N ASN A 84 -20.81 13.38 37.51
CA ASN A 84 -21.15 12.64 38.73
C ASN A 84 -20.24 12.96 39.93
N ALA A 85 -19.15 13.72 39.72
CA ALA A 85 -18.19 14.05 40.79
C ALA A 85 -18.65 15.19 41.71
N ASP A 86 -19.64 15.99 41.30
CA ASP A 86 -20.08 17.19 42.02
C ASP A 86 -21.17 16.94 43.08
N GLY A 87 -21.53 15.67 43.37
CA GLY A 87 -22.64 15.37 44.29
C GLY A 87 -22.59 14.08 45.09
N ALA A 88 -21.53 13.26 45.01
CA ALA A 88 -21.44 11.99 45.73
C ALA A 88 -20.22 11.95 46.66
N SER A 89 -20.46 11.57 47.93
CA SER A 89 -19.39 11.28 48.90
C SER A 89 -18.42 10.21 48.36
N PRO A 90 -17.13 10.24 48.75
CA PRO A 90 -16.12 9.31 48.27
C PRO A 90 -16.28 7.95 48.94
N SER A 91 -17.30 7.17 48.55
CA SER A 91 -17.49 5.78 48.97
C SER A 91 -17.25 4.86 47.78
N SER A 92 -16.05 4.27 47.77
CA SER A 92 -15.68 2.94 47.25
C SER A 92 -16.40 2.41 45.99
N ASN A 93 -15.61 2.15 44.94
CA ASN A 93 -15.92 1.41 43.71
C ASN A 93 -16.71 2.23 42.67
N GLU A 94 -16.11 2.85 41.67
CA GLU A 94 -15.26 2.27 40.64
C GLU A 94 -14.33 3.39 40.16
N ASN A 95 -13.02 3.23 40.38
CA ASN A 95 -12.06 3.95 39.55
C ASN A 95 -12.31 3.48 38.12
N VAL A 96 -13.10 4.23 37.34
CA VAL A 96 -13.09 4.10 35.88
C VAL A 96 -11.66 4.51 35.50
N ASN A 97 -10.77 3.51 35.51
CA ASN A 97 -9.35 3.63 35.22
C ASN A 97 -9.24 4.20 33.82
N LYS A 98 -9.22 5.53 33.72
CA LYS A 98 -8.90 6.27 32.49
C LYS A 98 -7.45 5.91 32.21
N HIS A 99 -7.25 4.90 31.36
CA HIS A 99 -5.91 4.44 31.02
C HIS A 99 -5.11 5.63 30.46
N PRO A 100 -3.90 5.90 30.97
CA PRO A 100 -3.18 7.15 30.68
C PRO A 100 -2.93 7.38 29.18
N TYR A 101 -2.89 6.29 28.40
CA TYR A 101 -2.57 6.31 26.98
C TYR A 101 -3.76 6.31 26.03
N GLN A 102 -5.00 6.18 26.52
CA GLN A 102 -6.20 6.03 25.68
C GLN A 102 -6.40 7.20 24.71
N ARG A 103 -6.17 8.44 25.18
CA ARG A 103 -6.26 9.64 24.35
C ARG A 103 -5.21 9.67 23.23
N TYR A 104 -4.00 9.20 23.53
CA TYR A 104 -2.93 9.09 22.53
C TYR A 104 -3.27 8.03 21.48
N HIS A 105 -3.75 6.85 21.90
CA HIS A 105 -4.19 5.83 20.94
C HIS A 105 -5.31 6.34 20.02
N LEU A 106 -6.31 7.04 20.57
CA LEU A 106 -7.42 7.59 19.77
C LEU A 106 -6.95 8.64 18.75
N PHE A 107 -6.03 9.53 19.16
CA PHE A 107 -5.45 10.53 18.27
C PHE A 107 -4.63 9.89 17.16
N LEU A 108 -3.69 9.01 17.52
CA LEU A 108 -2.81 8.32 16.58
C LEU A 108 -3.60 7.43 15.60
N SER A 109 -4.64 6.73 16.07
CA SER A 109 -5.53 5.96 15.19
C SER A 109 -6.29 6.88 14.25
N GLY A 110 -6.69 8.07 14.71
CA GLY A 110 -7.38 9.05 13.88
C GLY A 110 -6.52 9.46 12.70
N VAL A 111 -5.27 9.85 12.97
CA VAL A 111 -4.28 10.16 11.94
C VAL A 111 -4.15 9.00 10.93
N TYR A 112 -3.99 7.77 11.44
CA TYR A 112 -3.87 6.58 10.59
C TYR A 112 -5.12 6.33 9.72
N VAL A 113 -6.32 6.39 10.31
CA VAL A 113 -7.61 6.17 9.64
C VAL A 113 -7.84 7.20 8.54
N PHE A 114 -7.66 8.50 8.82
CA PHE A 114 -7.90 9.55 7.84
C PHE A 114 -6.90 9.53 6.69
N VAL A 115 -5.63 9.22 6.96
CA VAL A 115 -4.64 9.02 5.90
C VAL A 115 -5.00 7.80 5.04
N CYS A 116 -5.35 6.68 5.66
CA CYS A 116 -5.77 5.48 4.93
C CYS A 116 -7.02 5.75 4.07
N ALA A 117 -7.96 6.55 4.57
CA ALA A 117 -9.13 6.96 3.80
C ALA A 117 -8.75 7.84 2.60
N TYR A 118 -7.89 8.84 2.81
CA TYR A 118 -7.35 9.67 1.73
C TYR A 118 -6.65 8.82 0.66
N ARG A 119 -5.83 7.83 1.07
CA ARG A 119 -5.16 6.88 0.16
C ARG A 119 -6.12 5.91 -0.54
N SER A 120 -7.23 5.57 0.10
CA SER A 120 -8.27 4.70 -0.48
C SER A 120 -9.09 5.43 -1.53
N PHE A 121 -9.40 6.71 -1.31
CA PHE A 121 -10.10 7.55 -2.28
C PHE A 121 -9.22 7.92 -3.47
N LEU A 122 -7.91 8.11 -3.25
CA LEU A 122 -6.93 8.45 -4.28
C LEU A 122 -5.78 7.42 -4.33
N PRO A 123 -6.05 6.17 -4.78
CA PRO A 123 -5.02 5.15 -4.90
C PRO A 123 -3.92 5.57 -5.86
N ARG A 124 -2.69 5.16 -5.53
CA ARG A 124 -1.47 5.50 -6.25
C ARG A 124 -0.39 4.45 -5.99
N ILE A 125 0.54 4.36 -6.93
CA ILE A 125 1.73 3.53 -6.86
C ILE A 125 2.93 4.48 -6.97
N ASP A 126 3.74 4.50 -5.92
CA ASP A 126 4.65 5.61 -5.69
C ASP A 126 5.87 5.60 -6.61
N LEU A 127 6.48 4.45 -6.88
CA LEU A 127 7.68 4.38 -7.73
C LEU A 127 7.36 4.65 -9.20
N GLU A 128 6.37 3.97 -9.76
CA GLU A 128 6.02 4.09 -11.17
C GLU A 128 5.21 5.36 -11.48
N ARG A 129 4.91 6.17 -10.45
CA ARG A 129 4.12 7.41 -10.52
C ARG A 129 2.70 7.20 -11.04
N TYR A 130 2.14 6.02 -10.82
CA TYR A 130 0.79 5.71 -11.27
C TYR A 130 -0.25 6.26 -10.31
N CYS A 131 -1.31 6.86 -10.85
CA CYS A 131 -2.47 7.28 -10.08
C CYS A 131 -3.78 6.86 -10.75
N LEU A 132 -4.83 6.69 -9.95
CA LEU A 132 -6.15 6.38 -10.50
C LEU A 132 -6.87 7.62 -11.04
N PHE A 133 -6.63 8.78 -10.42
CA PHE A 133 -7.22 10.07 -10.76
C PHE A 133 -6.13 11.13 -10.92
N ASP A 134 -6.27 12.02 -11.91
CA ASP A 134 -5.37 13.16 -12.05
C ASP A 134 -5.87 14.35 -11.23
N THR A 135 -5.42 14.40 -9.98
CA THR A 135 -5.64 15.55 -9.10
C THR A 135 -4.32 15.94 -8.45
N ARG A 136 -4.15 17.20 -8.03
CA ARG A 136 -2.98 17.61 -7.24
C ARG A 136 -2.86 16.82 -5.93
N LEU A 137 -4.00 16.43 -5.37
CA LEU A 137 -4.06 15.54 -4.21
C LEU A 137 -3.58 14.12 -4.50
N SER A 138 -3.44 13.70 -5.76
CA SER A 138 -2.86 12.41 -6.14
C SER A 138 -1.35 12.50 -6.42
N SER A 139 -0.70 13.60 -6.00
CA SER A 139 0.75 13.73 -6.05
C SER A 139 1.42 12.64 -5.22
N ILE A 140 2.50 12.05 -5.76
CA ILE A 140 3.26 11.00 -5.07
C ILE A 140 3.93 11.56 -3.83
N PHE A 141 4.44 12.80 -3.89
CA PHE A 141 5.03 13.47 -2.73
C PHE A 141 4.04 13.59 -1.57
N LEU A 142 2.85 14.16 -1.82
CA LEU A 142 1.82 14.32 -0.78
C LEU A 142 1.35 12.95 -0.28
N GLY A 143 1.28 12.00 -1.20
CA GLY A 143 0.88 10.65 -0.88
C GLY A 143 1.84 9.93 0.05
N ARG A 144 3.13 10.08 -0.20
CA ARG A 144 4.18 9.50 0.63
C ARG A 144 4.34 10.23 1.95
N LEU A 145 4.21 11.55 1.97
CA LEU A 145 4.18 12.33 3.21
C LEU A 145 3.06 11.85 4.15
N ALA A 146 1.84 11.71 3.60
CA ALA A 146 0.72 11.18 4.38
C ALA A 146 1.02 9.77 4.90
N ALA A 147 1.58 8.89 4.06
CA ALA A 147 2.01 7.55 4.45
C ALA A 147 2.98 7.56 5.62
N THR A 148 4.06 8.34 5.53
CA THR A 148 5.06 8.48 6.59
C THR A 148 4.43 8.91 7.92
N ILE A 149 3.53 9.89 7.89
CA ILE A 149 2.82 10.34 9.11
C ILE A 149 1.96 9.21 9.70
N ALA A 150 1.25 8.47 8.85
CA ALA A 150 0.40 7.36 9.29
C ALA A 150 1.24 6.21 9.86
N GLU A 151 2.27 5.76 9.14
CA GLU A 151 3.13 4.65 9.53
C GLU A 151 3.87 4.92 10.83
N VAL A 152 4.38 6.14 11.02
CA VAL A 152 4.99 6.56 12.30
C VAL A 152 3.93 6.62 13.42
N SER A 153 2.71 7.09 13.13
CA SER A 153 1.62 7.11 14.11
C SER A 153 1.22 5.69 14.54
N PHE A 154 1.14 4.77 13.59
CA PHE A 154 0.82 3.37 13.86
C PHE A 154 1.94 2.67 14.64
N ALA A 155 3.20 2.90 14.27
CA ALA A 155 4.36 2.43 15.03
C ALA A 155 4.36 2.97 16.47
N ALA A 156 3.99 4.24 16.66
CA ALA A 156 3.85 4.83 17.99
C ALA A 156 2.73 4.18 18.80
N GLN A 157 1.60 3.80 18.19
CA GLN A 157 0.55 3.04 18.90
C GLN A 157 1.04 1.67 19.35
N ILE A 158 1.74 0.94 18.47
CA ILE A 158 2.29 -0.38 18.83
C ILE A 158 3.34 -0.22 19.93
N SER A 159 4.21 0.79 19.83
CA SER A 159 5.23 1.11 20.83
C SER A 159 4.60 1.42 22.19
N LEU A 160 3.60 2.31 22.26
CA LEU A 160 2.91 2.63 23.51
C LEU A 160 2.26 1.39 24.14
N PHE A 161 1.60 0.57 23.32
CA PHE A 161 0.97 -0.66 23.78
C PHE A 161 1.97 -1.66 24.35
N LEU A 162 3.07 -1.92 23.63
CA LEU A 162 4.12 -2.83 24.08
C LEU A 162 4.86 -2.31 25.30
N TYR A 163 5.12 -1.00 25.36
CA TYR A 163 5.77 -0.40 26.52
C TYR A 163 4.93 -0.58 27.78
N HIS A 164 3.63 -0.30 27.70
CA HIS A 164 2.72 -0.45 28.82
C HIS A 164 2.60 -1.92 29.28
N ILE A 165 2.46 -2.86 28.34
CA ILE A 165 2.47 -4.29 28.67
C ILE A 165 3.79 -4.71 29.33
N GLY A 166 4.91 -4.20 28.82
CA GLY A 166 6.22 -4.45 29.39
C GLY A 166 6.37 -3.87 30.80
N GLU A 167 5.71 -2.75 31.12
CA GLU A 167 5.69 -2.12 32.44
C GLU A 167 4.85 -2.91 33.44
N VAL A 168 3.61 -3.27 33.06
CA VAL A 168 2.69 -4.02 33.92
C VAL A 168 3.24 -5.40 34.30
N HIS A 169 4.00 -6.02 33.40
CA HIS A 169 4.51 -7.38 33.57
C HIS A 169 6.03 -7.46 33.82
N ASP A 170 6.67 -6.33 34.13
CA ASP A 170 8.11 -6.20 34.42
C ASP A 170 9.03 -6.88 33.38
N HIS A 171 8.66 -6.80 32.10
CA HIS A 171 9.40 -7.43 31.01
C HIS A 171 10.28 -6.41 30.28
N VAL A 172 11.49 -6.20 30.81
CA VAL A 172 12.47 -5.20 30.34
C VAL A 172 12.78 -5.30 28.84
N TRP A 173 12.84 -6.51 28.28
CA TRP A 173 13.11 -6.71 26.85
C TRP A 173 11.96 -6.18 25.96
N THR A 174 10.71 -6.29 26.41
CA THR A 174 9.55 -5.78 25.68
C THR A 174 9.54 -4.25 25.70
N GLN A 175 9.89 -3.65 26.85
CA GLN A 175 10.02 -2.19 26.97
C GLN A 175 11.13 -1.65 26.05
N ARG A 176 12.30 -2.29 26.02
CA ARG A 176 13.41 -1.90 25.13
C ARG A 176 13.01 -2.00 23.66
N LEU A 177 12.36 -3.08 23.28
CA LEU A 177 11.84 -3.27 21.93
C LEU A 177 10.83 -2.18 21.56
N ALA A 178 9.92 -1.84 22.48
CA ALA A 178 8.94 -0.79 22.26
C ALA A 178 9.62 0.56 21.98
N LEU A 179 10.67 0.90 22.73
CA LEU A 179 11.44 2.14 22.54
C LEU A 179 12.20 2.17 21.21
N CYS A 180 12.69 1.03 20.73
CA CYS A 180 13.41 0.93 19.45
C CYS A 180 12.49 0.94 18.22
N LEU A 181 11.20 0.63 18.37
CA LEU A 181 10.28 0.48 17.24
C LEU A 181 10.10 1.78 16.44
N VAL A 182 9.79 2.89 17.10
CA VAL A 182 9.55 4.17 16.41
C VAL A 182 10.79 4.67 15.66
N PRO A 183 12.01 4.68 16.25
CA PRO A 183 13.24 5.00 15.51
C PRO A 183 13.50 4.08 14.33
N ALA A 184 13.24 2.78 14.46
CA ALA A 184 13.40 1.82 13.37
C ALA A 184 12.46 2.14 12.20
N ILE A 185 11.17 2.36 12.49
CA ILE A 185 10.19 2.72 11.45
C ILE A 185 10.50 4.09 10.83
N PHE A 186 10.93 5.07 11.62
CA PHE A 186 11.37 6.36 11.08
C PHE A 186 12.55 6.20 10.11
N THR A 187 13.52 5.34 10.43
CA THR A 187 14.64 4.99 9.53
C THR A 187 14.14 4.31 8.26
N ALA A 188 13.15 3.42 8.36
CA ALA A 188 12.51 2.80 7.21
C ALA A 188 11.87 3.86 6.29
N GLN A 189 11.23 4.89 6.86
CA GLN A 189 10.69 6.01 6.07
C GLN A 189 11.78 6.80 5.36
N CYS A 190 12.95 7.00 5.97
CA CYS A 190 14.07 7.64 5.26
C CYS A 190 14.46 6.85 4.01
N PHE A 191 14.57 5.52 4.11
CA PHE A 191 14.82 4.66 2.95
C PHE A 191 13.70 4.74 1.93
N CYS A 192 12.45 4.73 2.38
CA CYS A 192 11.30 4.94 1.52
C CYS A 192 11.42 6.21 0.67
N TRP A 193 11.75 7.34 1.31
CA TRP A 193 11.94 8.62 0.63
C TRP A 193 13.10 8.57 -0.36
N CYS A 194 14.21 7.92 -0.01
CA CYS A 194 15.30 7.64 -0.95
C CYS A 194 14.80 6.82 -2.15
N GLY A 195 13.98 5.80 -1.93
CA GLY A 195 13.35 4.98 -2.98
C GLY A 195 12.50 5.80 -3.94
N VAL A 196 11.60 6.61 -3.40
CA VAL A 196 10.71 7.49 -4.18
C VAL A 196 11.50 8.48 -5.03
N VAL A 197 12.51 9.12 -4.44
CA VAL A 197 13.30 10.15 -5.10
C VAL A 197 14.25 9.56 -6.15
N THR A 198 14.86 8.40 -5.88
CA THR A 198 15.84 7.77 -6.77
C THR A 198 15.23 6.77 -7.76
N LEU A 199 13.91 6.49 -7.64
CA LEU A 199 13.20 5.45 -8.38
C LEU A 199 13.83 4.06 -8.24
N ASN A 200 14.44 3.79 -7.08
CA ASN A 200 15.16 2.55 -6.82
C ASN A 200 14.37 1.65 -5.85
N HIS A 201 13.81 0.56 -6.38
CA HIS A 201 13.05 -0.45 -5.61
C HIS A 201 13.85 -1.10 -4.47
N LEU A 202 15.20 -1.04 -4.49
CA LEU A 202 16.03 -1.61 -3.41
C LEU A 202 15.77 -0.93 -2.07
N TYR A 203 15.56 0.38 -2.04
CA TYR A 203 15.34 1.09 -0.79
C TYR A 203 13.99 0.72 -0.14
N HIS A 204 12.96 0.47 -0.94
CA HIS A 204 11.70 -0.08 -0.44
C HIS A 204 11.86 -1.52 0.05
N ALA A 205 12.69 -2.34 -0.61
CA ALA A 205 13.01 -3.67 -0.07
C ALA A 205 13.66 -3.59 1.32
N ILE A 206 14.50 -2.59 1.58
CA ILE A 206 15.12 -2.34 2.90
C ILE A 206 14.08 -1.85 3.91
N GLU A 207 13.24 -0.88 3.54
CA GLU A 207 12.12 -0.39 4.35
C GLU A 207 11.20 -1.54 4.81
N GLU A 208 10.72 -2.34 3.86
CA GLU A 208 9.82 -3.46 4.15
C GLU A 208 10.52 -4.57 4.96
N SER A 209 11.83 -4.74 4.77
CA SER A 209 12.62 -5.64 5.63
C SER A 209 12.69 -5.16 7.08
N ILE A 210 12.76 -3.86 7.34
CA ILE A 210 12.74 -3.30 8.70
C ILE A 210 11.37 -3.57 9.35
N TRP A 211 10.27 -3.43 8.60
CA TRP A 211 8.94 -3.82 9.06
C TRP A 211 8.85 -5.31 9.39
N ALA A 212 9.40 -6.18 8.53
CA ALA A 212 9.42 -7.62 8.74
C ALA A 212 10.19 -8.00 10.03
N VAL A 213 11.40 -7.46 10.20
CA VAL A 213 12.21 -7.69 11.39
C VAL A 213 11.49 -7.18 12.65
N SER A 214 10.88 -6.00 12.59
CA SER A 214 10.09 -5.46 13.69
C SER A 214 8.93 -6.38 14.06
N ALA A 215 8.18 -6.88 13.07
CA ALA A 215 7.07 -7.80 13.28
C ALA A 215 7.50 -9.13 13.92
N PHE A 216 8.65 -9.68 13.53
CA PHE A 216 9.21 -10.89 14.14
C PHE A 216 9.49 -10.69 15.63
N PHE A 217 10.14 -9.58 15.99
CA PHE A 217 10.44 -9.29 17.38
C PHE A 217 9.19 -8.97 18.20
N ILE A 218 8.22 -8.24 17.62
CA ILE A 218 6.91 -8.01 18.26
C ILE A 218 6.19 -9.34 18.50
N SER A 219 6.21 -10.26 17.53
CA SER A 219 5.65 -11.61 17.69
C SER A 219 6.28 -12.33 18.89
N GLY A 220 7.61 -12.28 19.02
CA GLY A 220 8.32 -12.82 20.19
C GLY A 220 7.92 -12.17 21.51
N ALA A 221 7.76 -10.83 21.54
CA ALA A 221 7.30 -10.12 22.73
C ALA A 221 5.86 -10.52 23.13
N MET A 222 4.96 -10.67 22.15
CA MET A 222 3.59 -11.13 22.39
C MET A 222 3.54 -12.62 22.81
N GLY A 223 4.44 -13.45 22.30
CA GLY A 223 4.60 -14.84 22.74
C GLY A 223 5.14 -14.94 24.17
N SER A 224 6.08 -14.07 24.53
CA SER A 224 6.57 -13.93 25.91
C SER A 224 5.42 -13.54 26.86
N LEU A 225 4.61 -12.56 26.46
CA LEU A 225 3.39 -12.19 27.20
C LEU A 225 2.47 -13.40 27.40
N ALA A 226 2.21 -14.17 26.35
CA ALA A 226 1.36 -15.34 26.43
C ALA A 226 1.86 -16.41 27.39
N TYR A 227 3.18 -16.56 27.52
CA TYR A 227 3.81 -17.58 28.34
C TYR A 227 3.88 -17.17 29.82
N TYR A 228 4.31 -15.94 30.09
CA TYR A 228 4.54 -15.49 31.47
C TYR A 228 3.29 -14.94 32.16
N GLN A 229 2.23 -14.61 31.41
CA GLN A 229 1.03 -13.96 31.96
C GLN A 229 -0.25 -14.69 31.52
N PRO A 230 -0.69 -15.71 32.28
CA PRO A 230 -1.87 -16.50 31.95
C PRO A 230 -3.16 -15.67 31.78
N GLU A 231 -3.31 -14.58 32.55
CA GLU A 231 -4.47 -13.69 32.49
C GLU A 231 -4.58 -12.96 31.13
N SER A 232 -3.44 -12.66 30.50
CA SER A 232 -3.34 -12.00 29.20
C SER A 232 -3.01 -12.95 28.05
N GLN A 233 -3.07 -14.26 28.30
CA GLN A 233 -2.60 -15.29 27.38
C GLN A 233 -3.26 -15.20 26.00
N HIS A 234 -4.58 -14.98 25.96
CA HIS A 234 -5.32 -14.90 24.70
C HIS A 234 -4.84 -13.74 23.83
N VAL A 235 -4.52 -12.58 24.41
CA VAL A 235 -4.02 -11.43 23.66
C VAL A 235 -2.58 -11.64 23.21
N GLY A 236 -1.75 -12.25 24.06
CA GLY A 236 -0.41 -12.67 23.66
C GLY A 236 -0.43 -13.65 22.47
N ILE A 237 -1.26 -14.70 22.51
CA ILE A 237 -1.36 -15.70 21.43
C ILE A 237 -1.88 -15.08 20.14
N VAL A 238 -2.96 -14.30 20.22
CA VAL A 238 -3.56 -13.66 19.04
C VAL A 238 -2.58 -12.64 18.44
N GLY A 239 -1.93 -11.83 19.27
CA GLY A 239 -0.90 -10.88 18.84
C GLY A 239 0.28 -11.56 18.18
N MET A 240 0.82 -12.62 18.81
CA MET A 240 1.91 -13.43 18.26
C MET A 240 1.54 -13.99 16.89
N ALA A 241 0.36 -14.61 16.77
CA ALA A 241 -0.12 -15.21 15.53
C ALA A 241 -0.30 -14.15 14.42
N MET A 242 -0.92 -13.00 14.72
CA MET A 242 -1.09 -11.91 13.75
C MET A 242 0.25 -11.36 13.26
N CYS A 243 1.19 -11.08 14.18
CA CYS A 243 2.52 -10.59 13.81
C CYS A 243 3.32 -11.63 13.02
N MET A 244 3.15 -12.92 13.34
CA MET A 244 3.82 -13.99 12.59
C MET A 244 3.26 -14.17 11.18
N VAL A 245 1.93 -14.09 11.02
CA VAL A 245 1.29 -14.10 9.69
C VAL A 245 1.78 -12.91 8.86
N PHE A 246 1.84 -11.71 9.45
CA PHE A 246 2.38 -10.53 8.79
C PHE A 246 3.86 -10.73 8.42
N PHE A 247 4.70 -11.21 9.33
CA PHE A 247 6.10 -11.52 9.04
C PHE A 247 6.25 -12.51 7.87
N VAL A 248 5.51 -13.62 7.88
CA VAL A 248 5.53 -14.61 6.79
C VAL A 248 5.12 -13.97 5.47
N PHE A 249 4.07 -13.16 5.45
CA PHE A 249 3.67 -12.41 4.26
C PHE A 249 4.80 -11.50 3.75
N MET A 250 5.45 -10.74 4.63
CA MET A 250 6.53 -9.82 4.26
C MET A 250 7.72 -10.55 3.62
N VAL A 251 8.15 -11.67 4.20
CA VAL A 251 9.34 -12.39 3.69
C VAL A 251 9.05 -13.28 2.48
N THR A 252 7.80 -13.69 2.26
CA THR A 252 7.43 -14.59 1.14
C THR A 252 6.85 -13.87 -0.07
N VAL A 253 6.19 -12.73 0.14
CA VAL A 253 5.49 -12.01 -0.93
C VAL A 253 6.08 -10.62 -1.12
N ASP A 254 6.08 -9.80 -0.08
CA ASP A 254 6.30 -8.36 -0.22
C ASP A 254 7.77 -7.97 -0.51
N VAL A 255 8.70 -8.35 0.37
CA VAL A 255 10.13 -8.10 0.17
C VAL A 255 10.64 -8.74 -1.13
N PRO A 256 10.29 -10.02 -1.45
CA PRO A 256 10.67 -10.63 -2.73
C PRO A 256 10.13 -9.89 -3.96
N MET A 257 8.94 -9.30 -3.89
CA MET A 257 8.37 -8.50 -4.98
C MET A 257 9.27 -7.29 -5.29
N TYR A 258 9.67 -6.52 -4.27
CA TYR A 258 10.57 -5.38 -4.46
C TYR A 258 11.96 -5.79 -4.94
N VAL A 259 12.52 -6.88 -4.42
CA VAL A 259 13.81 -7.43 -4.89
C VAL A 259 13.72 -7.88 -6.35
N LYS A 260 12.62 -8.52 -6.75
CA LYS A 260 12.37 -8.92 -8.13
C LYS A 260 12.30 -7.71 -9.05
N ARG A 261 11.50 -6.69 -8.70
CA ARG A 261 11.39 -5.42 -9.46
C ARG A 261 12.74 -4.71 -9.58
N TRP A 262 13.53 -4.70 -8.51
CA TRP A 262 14.90 -4.17 -8.55
C TRP A 262 15.79 -4.93 -9.55
N ARG A 263 15.77 -6.26 -9.53
CA ARG A 263 16.56 -7.09 -10.47
C ARG A 263 16.12 -6.87 -11.92
N GLU A 264 14.81 -6.82 -12.17
CA GLU A 264 14.25 -6.54 -13.50
C GLU A 264 14.65 -5.14 -13.99
N GLY A 265 14.60 -4.15 -13.10
CA GLY A 265 15.10 -2.79 -13.36
C GLY A 265 16.58 -2.79 -13.74
N GLN A 266 17.44 -3.51 -12.99
CA GLN A 266 18.86 -3.64 -13.32
C GLN A 266 19.09 -4.29 -14.69
N GLN A 267 18.34 -5.35 -15.03
CA GLN A 267 18.46 -6.02 -16.33
C GLN A 267 18.00 -5.14 -17.49
N TYR A 268 16.89 -4.42 -17.32
CA TYR A 268 16.42 -3.46 -18.30
C TYR A 268 17.45 -2.34 -18.52
N MET A 269 18.03 -1.81 -17.44
CA MET A 269 19.11 -0.84 -17.52
C MET A 269 20.35 -1.41 -18.22
N MET A 270 20.72 -2.66 -17.95
CA MET A 270 21.85 -3.31 -18.62
C MET A 270 21.60 -3.46 -20.12
N LYS A 271 20.39 -3.82 -20.53
CA LYS A 271 19.98 -3.90 -21.94
C LYS A 271 20.00 -2.53 -22.61
N MET A 272 19.52 -1.48 -21.96
CA MET A 272 19.59 -0.10 -22.45
C MET A 272 21.02 0.43 -22.58
N ARG A 273 21.92 0.08 -21.65
CA ARG A 273 23.34 0.42 -21.75
C ARG A 273 24.01 -0.25 -22.94
N MET A 274 23.51 -1.41 -23.37
CA MET A 274 24.03 -2.14 -24.54
C MET A 274 23.34 -1.77 -25.85
N SER A 275 22.14 -1.18 -25.83
CA SER A 275 21.54 -0.59 -27.02
C SER A 275 22.27 0.72 -27.36
N LYS A 276 23.13 0.68 -28.37
CA LYS A 276 23.63 1.91 -29.01
C LYS A 276 22.42 2.63 -29.63
N ASP A 277 22.20 3.90 -29.31
CA ASP A 277 21.41 4.77 -30.18
C ASP A 277 22.16 4.90 -31.54
N ASP A 278 21.42 5.12 -32.63
CA ASP A 278 21.96 5.29 -34.00
C ASP A 278 22.99 6.43 -34.13
N GLU A 279 23.13 7.30 -33.12
CA GLU A 279 24.12 8.38 -33.06
C GLU A 279 25.39 8.06 -32.24
N GLY A 280 25.58 6.82 -31.76
CA GLY A 280 26.80 6.43 -31.04
C GLY A 280 26.98 7.07 -29.66
N LYS A 281 26.02 7.88 -29.18
CA LYS A 281 26.01 8.43 -27.83
C LYS A 281 25.48 7.39 -26.84
N LYS A 282 26.25 7.12 -25.79
CA LYS A 282 25.76 6.35 -24.63
C LYS A 282 24.59 7.12 -24.03
N LYS A 283 23.38 6.54 -24.08
CA LYS A 283 22.21 7.06 -23.37
C LYS A 283 22.58 7.21 -21.89
N HIS A 284 22.76 8.45 -21.45
CA HIS A 284 23.06 8.74 -20.05
C HIS A 284 21.80 8.40 -19.26
N MET A 285 21.92 7.39 -18.40
CA MET A 285 20.91 7.07 -17.40
C MET A 285 20.72 8.28 -16.50
N MET A 286 19.49 8.52 -16.09
CA MET A 286 19.24 9.32 -14.91
C MET A 286 18.64 8.37 -13.88
N TYR A 287 19.48 7.77 -13.04
CA TYR A 287 19.12 7.79 -11.63
C TYR A 287 18.93 9.27 -11.34
N MET A 288 17.69 9.68 -11.14
CA MET A 288 17.40 11.10 -11.02
C MET A 288 18.19 11.65 -9.86
N ASN A 289 18.80 12.81 -10.07
CA ASN A 289 19.42 13.54 -8.99
C ASN A 289 18.35 13.78 -7.90
N SER A 290 18.71 13.75 -6.62
CA SER A 290 17.72 13.75 -5.54
C SER A 290 16.73 14.92 -5.58
N PHE A 291 17.17 16.06 -6.13
CA PHE A 291 16.33 17.22 -6.35
C PHE A 291 15.34 17.05 -7.51
N GLU A 292 15.81 16.54 -8.66
CA GLU A 292 14.97 16.21 -9.82
C GLU A 292 13.94 15.14 -9.48
N GLY A 293 14.35 14.14 -8.70
CA GLY A 293 13.48 13.08 -8.17
C GLY A 293 12.34 13.61 -7.31
N SER A 294 12.62 14.65 -6.52
CA SER A 294 11.62 15.29 -5.66
C SER A 294 10.63 16.11 -6.48
N ILE A 295 11.10 16.87 -7.49
CA ILE A 295 10.22 17.64 -8.40
C ILE A 295 9.33 16.68 -9.19
N ASP A 296 9.90 15.59 -9.72
CA ASP A 296 9.13 14.56 -10.42
C ASP A 296 8.08 13.90 -9.53
N ALA A 297 8.40 13.60 -8.26
CA ALA A 297 7.40 13.06 -7.33
C ALA A 297 6.26 14.05 -7.04
N ILE A 298 6.50 15.36 -7.18
CA ILE A 298 5.47 16.39 -7.03
C ILE A 298 4.62 16.47 -8.30
N GLU A 299 5.25 16.57 -9.46
CA GLU A 299 4.62 16.95 -10.72
C GLU A 299 4.10 15.76 -11.54
N ARG A 300 4.88 14.69 -11.63
CA ARG A 300 4.58 13.56 -12.50
C ARG A 300 3.50 12.67 -11.90
N ARG A 301 2.42 12.51 -12.66
CA ARG A 301 1.30 11.60 -12.38
C ARG A 301 0.88 10.93 -13.68
N VAL A 302 1.00 9.61 -13.73
CA VAL A 302 0.60 8.82 -14.88
C VAL A 302 -0.73 8.15 -14.55
N VAL A 303 -1.81 8.63 -15.15
CA VAL A 303 -3.14 8.05 -14.92
C VAL A 303 -3.23 6.69 -15.58
N THR A 304 -3.55 5.66 -14.82
CA THR A 304 -3.83 4.33 -15.36
C THR A 304 -5.02 3.66 -14.68
N LYS A 305 -5.91 3.09 -15.50
CA LYS A 305 -7.06 2.28 -15.06
C LYS A 305 -6.89 0.82 -15.46
N SER A 306 -5.68 0.42 -15.83
CA SER A 306 -5.39 -0.95 -16.24
C SER A 306 -5.33 -1.86 -15.02
N TRP A 307 -6.18 -2.89 -15.01
CA TRP A 307 -6.21 -3.89 -13.95
C TRP A 307 -4.87 -4.62 -13.78
N HIS A 308 -4.12 -4.82 -14.87
CA HIS A 308 -2.81 -5.47 -14.81
C HIS A 308 -1.83 -4.74 -13.89
N VAL A 309 -1.90 -3.40 -13.84
CA VAL A 309 -1.04 -2.58 -12.97
C VAL A 309 -1.52 -2.67 -11.52
N TRP A 310 -2.83 -2.55 -11.30
CA TRP A 310 -3.41 -2.50 -9.95
C TRP A 310 -3.51 -3.86 -9.25
N LYS A 311 -3.57 -4.96 -10.01
CA LYS A 311 -3.78 -6.31 -9.47
C LYS A 311 -2.68 -6.72 -8.49
N GLU A 312 -1.42 -6.37 -8.77
CA GLU A 312 -0.29 -6.70 -7.89
C GLU A 312 -0.37 -5.95 -6.55
N GLU A 313 -0.80 -4.69 -6.59
CA GLU A 313 -0.90 -3.81 -5.41
C GLU A 313 -2.18 -4.02 -4.60
N THR A 314 -3.20 -4.64 -5.21
CA THR A 314 -4.53 -4.80 -4.61
C THR A 314 -4.47 -5.50 -3.25
N VAL A 315 -3.70 -6.59 -3.15
CA VAL A 315 -3.59 -7.38 -1.91
C VAL A 315 -3.01 -6.54 -0.77
N TRP A 316 -1.88 -5.87 -1.04
CA TRP A 316 -1.21 -5.01 -0.06
C TRP A 316 -2.09 -3.83 0.35
N LEU A 317 -2.58 -3.04 -0.61
CA LEU A 317 -3.39 -1.86 -0.33
C LEU A 317 -4.68 -2.22 0.41
N THR A 318 -5.34 -3.32 0.04
CA THR A 318 -6.54 -3.77 0.76
C THR A 318 -6.22 -4.15 2.20
N MET A 319 -5.17 -4.94 2.46
CA MET A 319 -4.80 -5.31 3.85
C MET A 319 -4.37 -4.09 4.68
N TYR A 320 -3.58 -3.20 4.08
CA TYR A 320 -3.09 -2.00 4.75
C TYR A 320 -4.23 -1.01 5.09
N PHE A 321 -5.19 -0.78 4.18
CA PHE A 321 -6.32 0.13 4.45
C PHE A 321 -7.49 -0.51 5.21
N SER A 322 -7.47 -1.83 5.45
CA SER A 322 -8.50 -2.54 6.23
C SER A 322 -7.92 -3.11 7.52
N THR A 323 -7.23 -4.25 7.44
CA THR A 323 -6.72 -5.02 8.58
C THR A 323 -5.84 -4.19 9.49
N ALA A 324 -4.90 -3.41 8.95
CA ALA A 324 -4.04 -2.56 9.78
C ALA A 324 -4.83 -1.42 10.46
N VAL A 325 -5.85 -0.87 9.78
CA VAL A 325 -6.75 0.14 10.38
C VAL A 325 -7.57 -0.47 11.51
N TRP A 326 -8.09 -1.67 11.33
CA TRP A 326 -8.82 -2.37 12.38
C TRP A 326 -7.93 -2.71 13.57
N LEU A 327 -6.67 -3.12 13.33
CA LEU A 327 -5.69 -3.31 14.39
C LEU A 327 -5.40 -2.00 15.14
N SER A 328 -5.22 -0.89 14.41
CA SER A 328 -5.05 0.45 14.99
C SER A 328 -6.24 0.85 15.89
N LEU A 329 -7.47 0.56 15.46
CA LEU A 329 -8.70 0.80 16.24
C LEU A 329 -8.83 -0.16 17.43
N LEU A 330 -8.41 -1.42 17.29
CA LEU A 330 -8.38 -2.39 18.38
C LEU A 330 -7.46 -1.92 19.50
N LEU A 331 -6.30 -1.33 19.19
CA LEU A 331 -5.40 -0.75 20.19
C LEU A 331 -6.06 0.40 20.97
N VAL A 332 -6.96 1.18 20.33
CA VAL A 332 -7.76 2.18 21.04
C VAL A 332 -8.61 1.50 22.11
N HIS A 333 -9.31 0.41 21.79
CA HIS A 333 -10.25 -0.26 22.71
C HIS A 333 -9.59 -1.18 23.74
N LYS A 334 -8.50 -1.85 23.38
CA LYS A 334 -7.74 -2.70 24.31
C LYS A 334 -6.94 -1.90 25.32
N SER A 335 -6.81 -0.59 25.11
CA SER A 335 -6.38 0.34 26.15
C SER A 335 -7.51 0.76 27.11
N VAL A 336 -8.76 0.33 26.89
CA VAL A 336 -9.97 0.79 27.65
C VAL A 336 -10.50 -0.24 28.62
N GLN A 337 -10.21 -1.52 28.40
CA GLN A 337 -10.75 -2.60 29.22
C GLN A 337 -9.63 -3.21 30.05
N HIS A 338 -9.88 -3.21 31.37
CA HIS A 338 -9.16 -3.91 32.42
C HIS A 338 -8.21 -5.00 31.90
N TRP A 339 -6.91 -4.74 32.05
CA TRP A 339 -5.90 -5.76 32.26
C TRP A 339 -5.66 -5.82 33.77
#